data_AF-A0A3P7DD86-F1
#
_entry.id   AF-A0A3P7DD86-F1
#
_cell.length_a   1.000
_cell.length_b   1.000
_cell.length_c   1.000
_cell.angle_alpha   90.00
_cell.angle_beta   90.00
_cell.angle_gamma   90.00
#
_symmetry.space_group_name_H-M   'P 1'
#
loop_
_entity.id
_entity.type
_entity.pdbx_description
1 polymer ?
#
loop_
_entity_poly.entity_id
_entity_poly.type
_entity_poly.pdbx_seq_one_letter_code
_entity_poly.pdbx_strand_id
1 'polypeptide(L)'
;MKRIGLDVYCFRMHSFNRFDKEYIDEFFNRPDGKGDNRMCEEFTLPASPNGTTITIRNKKEYEFVKVLYRTADYSLTSMPLLIGLKYYDERFEWSDKSVFNYAGFMETDFKSRFTYLKKGQCRRFFMYSPPTYGARKYLVFDIDCKIRFLEFRALCRYKVPRSELYVKPVPQPDDYSKTEVVSFFIET
;
A
#
# COMPACT_ATOMS: atom_id res chain seq x y z
N MET A 1 -9.53 -7.99 8.87
CA MET A 1 -8.46 -8.09 9.89
C MET A 1 -7.42 -9.09 9.44
N LYS A 2 -6.15 -8.90 9.79
CA LYS A 2 -5.07 -9.86 9.53
C LYS A 2 -4.12 -9.91 10.71
N ARG A 3 -3.72 -11.10 11.15
CA ARG A 3 -2.66 -11.26 12.14
C ARG A 3 -1.30 -11.28 11.45
N ILE A 4 -0.36 -10.47 11.94
CA ILE A 4 1.03 -10.43 11.49
C ILE A 4 1.92 -10.53 12.73
N GLY A 5 2.57 -11.68 12.91
CA GLY A 5 3.27 -11.99 14.15
C GLY A 5 2.32 -12.08 15.35
N LEU A 6 2.62 -11.31 16.40
CA LEU A 6 1.80 -11.24 17.62
C LEU A 6 0.66 -10.20 17.54
N ASP A 7 0.66 -9.38 16.50
CA ASP A 7 -0.25 -8.25 16.37
C ASP A 7 -1.36 -8.51 15.35
N VAL A 8 -2.52 -7.91 15.60
CA VAL A 8 -3.66 -7.94 14.68
C VAL A 8 -3.83 -6.57 14.08
N TYR A 9 -3.99 -6.53 12.75
CA TYR A 9 -4.14 -5.32 11.99
C TYR A 9 -5.50 -5.26 11.31
N CYS A 10 -6.06 -4.07 11.29
CA CYS A 10 -7.17 -3.69 10.44
C CYS A 10 -6.66 -2.88 9.25
N PHE A 11 -7.45 -2.88 8.18
CA PHE A 11 -7.13 -2.23 6.92
C PHE A 11 -8.35 -1.42 6.48
N ARG A 12 -8.14 -0.16 6.10
CA ARG A 12 -9.17 0.76 5.65
C ARG A 12 -8.78 1.34 4.31
N MET A 13 -9.65 1.20 3.32
CA MET A 13 -9.45 1.77 2.00
C MET A 13 -10.13 3.14 1.92
N HIS A 14 -9.40 4.13 1.45
CA HIS A 14 -9.90 5.47 1.13
C HIS A 14 -9.78 5.68 -0.37
N SER A 15 -10.75 6.35 -0.98
CA SER A 15 -10.69 6.74 -2.39
C SER A 15 -10.75 8.26 -2.46
N PHE A 16 -9.84 8.83 -3.22
CA PHE A 16 -9.74 10.26 -3.45
C PHE A 16 -9.96 10.54 -4.93
N ASN A 17 -10.71 11.58 -5.21
CA ASN A 17 -10.94 12.10 -6.53
C ASN A 17 -10.67 13.62 -6.56
N ARG A 18 -10.85 14.24 -7.73
CA ARG A 18 -10.63 15.67 -7.93
C ARG A 18 -11.41 16.61 -7.00
N PHE A 19 -12.53 16.15 -6.42
CA PHE A 19 -13.34 16.92 -5.48
C PHE A 19 -12.77 16.91 -4.06
N ASP A 20 -11.87 15.98 -3.74
CA ASP A 20 -11.17 15.90 -2.44
C ASP A 20 -9.91 16.78 -2.41
N LYS A 21 -9.78 17.73 -3.34
CA LYS A 21 -8.57 18.53 -3.57
C LYS A 21 -8.03 19.20 -2.31
N GLU A 22 -8.92 19.83 -1.53
CA GLU A 22 -8.51 20.56 -0.32
C GLU A 22 -7.87 19.61 0.71
N TYR A 23 -8.48 18.45 0.93
CA TYR A 23 -7.94 17.39 1.78
C TYR A 23 -6.62 16.83 1.24
N ILE A 24 -6.50 16.62 -0.08
CA ILE A 24 -5.24 16.17 -0.70
C ILE A 24 -4.15 17.22 -0.46
N ASP A 25 -4.43 18.49 -0.71
CA ASP A 25 -3.45 19.57 -0.53
C ASP A 25 -2.99 19.66 0.94
N GLU A 26 -3.87 19.46 1.93
CA GLU A 26 -3.50 19.42 3.35
C GLU A 26 -2.37 18.43 3.67
N PHE A 27 -2.43 17.22 3.12
CA PHE A 27 -1.42 16.19 3.38
C PHE A 27 -0.19 16.30 2.47
N PHE A 28 -0.39 16.70 1.22
CA PHE A 28 0.61 16.60 0.14
C PHE A 28 1.33 17.90 -0.21
N ASN A 29 0.90 19.04 0.31
CA ASN A 29 1.55 20.32 0.04
C ASN A 29 2.98 20.41 0.62
N ARG A 30 3.32 19.55 1.59
CA ARG A 30 4.70 19.41 2.08
C ARG A 30 5.45 18.37 1.24
N PRO A 31 6.51 18.73 0.51
CA PRO A 31 7.24 17.81 -0.38
C PRO A 31 8.24 16.93 0.38
N ASP A 32 7.84 16.42 1.54
CA ASP A 32 8.66 15.59 2.44
C ASP A 32 8.38 14.08 2.30
N GLY A 33 7.44 13.72 1.43
CA GLY A 33 7.01 12.33 1.21
C GLY A 33 6.32 11.72 2.43
N LYS A 34 5.89 12.52 3.41
CA LYS A 34 5.21 12.03 4.62
C LYS A 34 3.69 12.26 4.58
N GLY A 35 3.18 12.87 3.52
CA GLY A 35 1.74 13.14 3.34
C GLY A 35 0.90 11.86 3.43
N ASP A 36 1.37 10.80 2.78
CA ASP A 36 0.72 9.48 2.80
C ASP A 36 0.47 8.99 4.23
N ASN A 37 1.50 9.09 5.07
CA ASN A 37 1.44 8.57 6.43
C ASN A 37 0.60 9.47 7.34
N ARG A 38 0.76 10.80 7.25
CA ARG A 38 -0.05 11.77 8.01
C ARG A 38 -1.54 11.56 7.78
N MET A 39 -1.93 11.38 6.52
CA MET A 39 -3.31 11.07 6.14
C MET A 39 -3.83 9.80 6.81
N CYS A 40 -3.05 8.71 6.80
CA CYS A 40 -3.45 7.47 7.44
C CYS A 40 -3.45 7.53 8.97
N GLU A 41 -2.54 8.29 9.58
CA GLU A 41 -2.54 8.57 11.02
C GLU A 41 -3.85 9.26 11.41
N GLU A 42 -4.25 10.31 10.69
CA GLU A 42 -5.49 11.05 10.96
C GLU A 42 -6.74 10.19 10.74
N PHE A 43 -6.84 9.52 9.59
CA PHE A 43 -8.05 8.77 9.19
C PHE A 43 -8.31 7.50 10.02
N THR A 44 -7.29 7.02 10.74
CA THR A 44 -7.41 5.87 11.63
C THR A 44 -7.37 6.24 13.10
N LEU A 45 -7.10 7.51 13.45
CA LEU A 45 -7.02 8.01 14.81
C LEU A 45 -8.18 7.54 15.72
N PRO A 46 -9.46 7.54 15.28
CA PRO A 46 -10.56 7.07 16.11
C PRO A 46 -10.49 5.58 16.50
N ALA A 47 -9.78 4.76 15.72
CA ALA A 47 -9.63 3.33 15.93
C ALA A 47 -8.27 2.93 16.50
N SER A 48 -7.22 3.71 16.23
CA SER A 48 -5.87 3.46 16.71
C SER A 48 -4.99 4.70 16.51
N PRO A 49 -4.12 5.04 17.48
CA PRO A 49 -3.19 6.16 17.32
C PRO A 49 -2.07 5.88 16.31
N ASN A 50 -1.89 4.63 15.89
CA ASN A 50 -0.75 4.18 15.08
C ASN A 50 -1.20 3.70 13.70
N GLY A 51 -1.83 4.60 12.94
CA GLY A 51 -2.14 4.42 11.53
C GLY A 51 -0.91 4.56 10.64
N THR A 52 -0.80 3.72 9.62
CA THR A 52 0.26 3.83 8.60
C THR A 52 -0.31 3.54 7.22
N THR A 53 0.23 4.17 6.18
CA THR A 53 -0.01 3.70 4.81
C THR A 53 0.55 2.29 4.65
N ILE A 54 -0.07 1.48 3.80
CA ILE A 54 0.29 0.08 3.63
C ILE A 54 1.77 -0.12 3.25
N THR A 55 2.41 -1.10 3.89
CA THR A 55 3.77 -1.56 3.57
C THR A 55 3.73 -2.96 3.00
N ILE A 56 4.73 -3.32 2.19
CA ILE A 56 4.82 -4.63 1.54
C ILE A 56 6.19 -5.23 1.84
N ARG A 57 6.28 -6.07 2.89
CA ARG A 57 7.55 -6.58 3.43
C ARG A 57 7.90 -7.98 2.95
N ASN A 58 6.97 -8.67 2.31
CA ASN A 58 7.20 -10.00 1.74
C ASN A 58 6.14 -10.33 0.67
N LYS A 59 6.34 -11.47 0.00
CA LYS A 59 5.45 -11.96 -1.06
C LYS A 59 4.01 -12.11 -0.60
N LYS A 60 3.74 -12.58 0.61
CA LYS A 60 2.35 -12.81 1.04
C LYS A 60 1.64 -11.53 1.44
N GLU A 61 2.35 -10.57 2.04
CA GLU A 61 1.79 -9.22 2.21
C GLU A 61 1.42 -8.63 0.84
N TYR A 62 2.26 -8.83 -0.18
CA TYR A 62 1.93 -8.40 -1.54
C TYR A 62 0.69 -9.09 -2.10
N GLU A 63 0.59 -10.42 -1.99
CA GLU A 63 -0.62 -11.15 -2.39
C GLU A 63 -1.88 -10.66 -1.67
N PHE A 64 -1.77 -10.40 -0.36
CA PHE A 64 -2.88 -9.89 0.44
C PHE A 64 -3.30 -8.47 0.02
N VAL A 65 -2.34 -7.58 -0.25
CA VAL A 65 -2.62 -6.23 -0.76
C VAL A 65 -3.30 -6.29 -2.13
N LYS A 66 -2.91 -7.21 -3.02
CA LYS A 66 -3.61 -7.42 -4.29
C LYS A 66 -5.06 -7.83 -4.10
N VAL A 67 -5.37 -8.69 -3.13
CA VAL A 67 -6.75 -9.06 -2.79
C VAL A 67 -7.54 -7.83 -2.34
N LEU A 68 -7.02 -7.04 -1.40
CA LEU A 68 -7.68 -5.82 -0.93
C LEU A 68 -7.89 -4.79 -2.06
N TYR A 69 -6.88 -4.63 -2.92
CA TYR A 69 -6.94 -3.71 -4.05
C TYR A 69 -8.01 -4.15 -5.05
N ARG A 70 -8.05 -5.44 -5.41
CA ARG A 70 -9.08 -6.00 -6.30
C ARG A 70 -10.49 -5.84 -5.73
N THR A 71 -10.67 -6.07 -4.43
CA THR A 71 -11.98 -5.90 -3.77
C THR A 71 -12.43 -4.44 -3.80
N ALA A 72 -11.53 -3.49 -3.59
CA ALA A 72 -11.85 -2.06 -3.70
C ALA A 72 -12.09 -1.61 -5.15
N ASP A 73 -11.40 -2.23 -6.11
CA ASP A 73 -11.53 -1.96 -7.54
C ASP A 73 -12.53 -2.89 -8.24
N TYR A 74 -13.61 -3.24 -7.55
CA TYR A 74 -14.64 -4.13 -8.09
C TYR A 74 -15.28 -3.58 -9.37
N SER A 75 -15.44 -2.25 -9.47
CA SER A 75 -15.96 -1.55 -10.65
C SER A 75 -14.93 -1.35 -11.77
N LEU A 76 -13.72 -1.92 -11.64
CA LEU A 76 -12.63 -1.81 -12.63
C LEU A 76 -12.30 -0.36 -13.01
N THR A 77 -12.45 0.57 -12.07
CA THR A 77 -12.05 1.98 -12.22
C THR A 77 -10.54 2.13 -12.41
N SER A 78 -9.77 1.10 -12.05
CA SER A 78 -8.31 1.08 -12.13
C SER A 78 -7.65 2.26 -11.41
N MET A 79 -8.30 2.85 -10.40
CA MET A 79 -7.70 3.91 -9.60
C MET A 79 -6.40 3.40 -8.96
N PRO A 80 -5.25 4.07 -9.15
CA PRO A 80 -3.98 3.66 -8.55
C PRO A 80 -4.07 3.60 -7.03
N LEU A 81 -3.47 2.57 -6.43
CA LEU A 81 -3.36 2.40 -4.99
C LEU A 81 -2.01 2.95 -4.50
N LEU A 82 -2.07 4.02 -3.72
CA LEU A 82 -0.92 4.55 -3.00
C LEU A 82 -0.39 3.51 -2.00
N ILE A 83 0.90 3.21 -2.10
CA ILE A 83 1.63 2.36 -1.16
C ILE A 83 2.58 3.21 -0.34
N GLY A 84 2.79 2.85 0.92
CA GLY A 84 3.59 3.60 1.89
C GLY A 84 5.09 3.54 1.65
N LEU A 85 5.54 3.31 0.41
CA LEU A 85 6.94 3.41 0.04
C LEU A 85 7.22 4.84 -0.42
N LYS A 86 8.33 5.40 0.04
CA LYS A 86 8.90 6.61 -0.54
C LYS A 86 10.38 6.42 -0.84
N TYR A 87 10.87 7.23 -1.78
CA TYR A 87 12.30 7.46 -1.97
C TYR A 87 12.59 8.90 -1.57
N TYR A 88 13.49 9.10 -0.62
CA TYR A 88 13.92 10.41 -0.16
C TYR A 88 15.37 10.34 0.31
N ASP A 89 16.18 11.31 -0.09
CA ASP A 89 17.61 11.40 0.28
C ASP A 89 18.37 10.09 0.05
N GLU A 90 18.27 9.57 -1.18
CA GLU A 90 18.98 8.36 -1.64
C GLU A 90 18.56 7.05 -0.96
N ARG A 91 17.43 7.04 -0.26
CA ARG A 91 16.95 5.86 0.48
C ARG A 91 15.49 5.55 0.21
N PHE A 92 15.19 4.26 0.16
CA PHE A 92 13.84 3.74 0.23
C PHE A 92 13.41 3.60 1.69
N GLU A 93 12.25 4.15 2.02
CA GLU A 93 11.70 4.08 3.37
C GLU A 93 10.23 3.67 3.29
N TRP A 94 9.86 2.69 4.12
CA TRP A 94 8.46 2.42 4.40
C TRP A 94 7.92 3.43 5.41
N SER A 95 6.65 3.80 5.26
CA SER A 95 5.89 4.69 6.15
C SER A 95 5.92 4.25 7.62
N ASP A 96 5.89 2.94 7.86
CA ASP A 96 5.96 2.34 9.20
C ASP A 96 7.39 2.20 9.76
N LYS A 97 8.40 2.71 9.04
CA LYS A 97 9.84 2.63 9.36
C LYS A 97 10.41 1.20 9.39
N SER A 98 9.69 0.21 8.88
CA SER A 98 10.24 -1.14 8.69
C SER A 98 11.33 -1.14 7.62
N VAL A 99 12.21 -2.14 7.70
CA VAL A 99 13.33 -2.29 6.77
C VAL A 99 12.83 -2.59 5.36
N PHE A 100 13.35 -1.87 4.37
CA PHE A 100 13.10 -2.14 2.95
C PHE A 100 14.03 -3.25 2.45
N ASN A 101 13.58 -4.51 2.51
CA ASN A 101 14.34 -5.69 2.06
C ASN A 101 13.57 -6.59 1.07
N TYR A 102 12.36 -6.19 0.68
CA TYR A 102 11.54 -6.89 -0.31
C TYR A 102 11.17 -5.94 -1.44
N ALA A 103 11.54 -6.29 -2.66
CA ALA A 103 11.21 -5.54 -3.88
C ALA A 103 10.53 -6.44 -4.93
N GLY A 104 9.99 -7.60 -4.52
CA GLY A 104 9.35 -8.56 -5.43
C GLY A 104 8.04 -8.07 -6.06
N PHE A 105 7.49 -6.97 -5.56
CA PHE A 105 6.31 -6.30 -6.11
C PHE A 105 6.63 -5.31 -7.25
N MET A 106 7.92 -5.03 -7.49
CA MET A 106 8.37 -4.12 -8.55
C MET A 106 8.86 -4.92 -9.76
N GLU A 107 8.52 -4.45 -10.95
CA GLU A 107 9.01 -5.01 -12.21
C GLU A 107 10.53 -4.84 -12.34
N THR A 108 11.19 -5.74 -13.06
CA THR A 108 12.64 -5.71 -13.28
C THR A 108 13.10 -4.37 -13.89
N ASP A 109 12.35 -3.87 -14.89
CA ASP A 109 12.63 -2.60 -15.54
C ASP A 109 12.43 -1.40 -14.63
N PHE A 110 11.56 -1.53 -13.63
CA PHE A 110 11.37 -0.49 -12.64
C PHE A 110 12.53 -0.46 -11.63
N LYS A 111 13.06 -1.63 -11.24
CA LYS A 111 14.25 -1.72 -10.38
C LYS A 111 15.47 -1.09 -11.03
N SER A 112 15.62 -1.21 -12.36
CA SER A 112 16.71 -0.54 -13.07
C SER A 112 16.59 0.99 -13.01
N ARG A 113 15.39 1.55 -12.82
CA ARG A 113 15.22 3.01 -12.66
C ARG A 113 15.87 3.57 -11.41
N PHE A 114 16.15 2.73 -10.41
CA PHE A 114 16.76 3.17 -9.16
C PHE A 114 18.16 3.73 -9.35
N THR A 115 18.88 3.32 -10.39
CA THR A 115 20.18 3.90 -10.73
C THR A 115 20.08 5.33 -11.28
N TYR A 116 18.89 5.78 -11.69
CA TYR A 116 18.66 7.14 -12.20
C TYR A 116 18.07 8.09 -11.16
N LEU A 117 17.65 7.59 -9.98
CA LEU A 117 17.16 8.43 -8.90
C LEU A 117 18.32 9.21 -8.29
N LYS A 118 18.17 10.52 -8.22
CA LYS A 118 19.22 11.46 -7.78
C LYS A 118 18.99 11.92 -6.35
N LYS A 119 20.08 12.27 -5.66
CA LYS A 119 20.04 13.00 -4.40
C LYS A 119 19.11 14.21 -4.47
N GLY A 120 18.31 14.40 -3.43
CA GLY A 120 17.32 15.48 -3.33
C GLY A 120 15.99 15.23 -4.05
N GLN A 121 15.84 14.13 -4.79
CA GLN A 121 14.54 13.73 -5.31
C GLN A 121 13.67 13.12 -4.20
N CYS A 122 12.37 13.41 -4.27
CA CYS A 122 11.35 12.76 -3.45
C CYS A 122 10.38 12.04 -4.38
N ARG A 123 10.21 10.73 -4.22
CA ARG A 123 9.28 9.92 -5.00
C ARG A 123 8.32 9.17 -4.09
N ARG A 124 7.06 9.09 -4.52
CA ARG A 124 6.01 8.28 -3.88
C ARG A 124 5.49 7.24 -4.86
N PHE A 125 5.09 6.08 -4.35
CA PHE A 125 4.85 4.90 -5.19
C PHE A 125 3.38 4.48 -5.14
N PHE A 126 2.91 3.99 -6.29
CA PHE A 126 1.56 3.52 -6.48
C PHE A 126 1.59 2.13 -7.13
N MET A 127 0.71 1.26 -6.67
CA MET A 127 0.30 0.07 -7.42
C MET A 127 -0.81 0.45 -8.39
N TYR A 128 -0.76 -0.07 -9.61
CA TYR A 128 -1.80 0.12 -10.60
C TYR A 128 -2.15 -1.19 -11.25
N SER A 129 -3.44 -1.40 -11.44
CA SER A 129 -3.94 -2.57 -12.14
C SER A 129 -4.80 -2.12 -13.30
N PRO A 130 -4.28 -2.16 -14.54
CA PRO A 130 -5.06 -1.80 -15.72
C PRO A 130 -6.28 -2.72 -15.87
N PRO A 131 -7.35 -2.23 -16.50
CA PRO A 131 -8.48 -3.09 -16.84
C PRO A 131 -8.03 -3.98 -18.00
N THR A 132 -8.06 -5.30 -17.80
CA THR A 132 -7.63 -6.29 -18.80
C THR A 132 -8.65 -7.40 -18.91
N TYR A 133 -8.86 -7.93 -20.11
CA TYR A 133 -9.68 -9.13 -20.34
C TYR A 133 -9.03 -10.43 -19.83
N GLY A 134 -7.70 -10.43 -19.62
CA GLY A 134 -6.94 -11.57 -19.12
C GLY A 134 -6.59 -11.49 -17.63
N ALA A 135 -5.58 -12.26 -17.24
CA ALA A 135 -5.06 -12.25 -15.87
C ALA A 135 -4.64 -10.82 -15.45
N ARG A 136 -5.24 -10.36 -14.35
CA ARG A 136 -5.04 -9.01 -13.81
C ARG A 136 -3.56 -8.79 -13.46
N LYS A 137 -2.95 -7.79 -14.08
CA LYS A 137 -1.56 -7.37 -13.81
C LYS A 137 -1.52 -6.30 -12.73
N TYR A 138 -0.44 -6.28 -11.95
CA TYR A 138 -0.22 -5.30 -10.89
C TYR A 138 1.13 -4.64 -11.12
N LEU A 139 1.08 -3.45 -11.71
CA LEU A 139 2.24 -2.63 -12.03
C LEU A 139 2.55 -1.72 -10.86
N VAL A 140 3.79 -1.24 -10.78
CA VAL A 140 4.20 -0.21 -9.82
C VAL A 140 4.81 0.94 -10.58
N PHE A 141 4.40 2.15 -10.23
CA PHE A 141 4.98 3.37 -10.75
C PHE A 141 5.20 4.36 -9.62
N ASP A 142 6.00 5.37 -9.89
CA ASP A 142 6.30 6.44 -8.97
C ASP A 142 6.04 7.82 -9.59
N ILE A 143 5.77 8.78 -8.73
CA ILE A 143 5.65 10.19 -9.10
C ILE A 143 6.45 11.06 -8.14
N ASP A 144 6.79 12.27 -8.58
CA ASP A 144 7.43 13.25 -7.71
C ASP A 144 6.50 13.59 -6.55
N CYS A 145 7.01 13.66 -5.32
CA CYS A 145 6.22 14.05 -4.15
C CYS A 145 5.57 15.44 -4.31
N LYS A 146 6.14 16.31 -5.16
CA LYS A 146 5.61 17.65 -5.47
C LYS A 146 4.47 17.63 -6.49
N ILE A 147 4.36 16.57 -7.30
CA ILE A 147 3.30 16.46 -8.31
C ILE A 147 1.99 16.10 -7.62
N ARG A 148 0.93 16.84 -7.92
CA ARG A 148 -0.43 16.52 -7.47
C ARG A 148 -1.00 15.36 -8.27
N PHE A 149 -1.61 14.40 -7.58
CA PHE A 149 -2.26 13.24 -8.18
C PHE A 149 -3.63 13.12 -7.54
N LEU A 150 -4.68 13.39 -8.30
CA LEU A 150 -6.01 13.68 -7.75
C LEU A 150 -6.94 12.46 -7.69
N GLU A 151 -6.58 11.36 -8.35
CA GLU A 151 -7.44 10.17 -8.44
C GLU A 151 -6.66 8.93 -8.02
N PHE A 152 -6.81 8.54 -6.77
CA PHE A 152 -6.10 7.39 -6.21
C PHE A 152 -6.83 6.81 -5.02
N ARG A 153 -6.45 5.61 -4.64
CA ARG A 153 -6.85 4.97 -3.40
C ARG A 153 -5.70 4.95 -2.42
N ALA A 154 -5.99 5.03 -1.13
CA ALA A 154 -5.01 4.81 -0.08
C ALA A 154 -5.47 3.69 0.84
N LEU A 155 -4.59 2.72 1.07
CA LEU A 155 -4.84 1.65 2.02
C LEU A 155 -4.10 1.96 3.32
N CYS A 156 -4.85 2.31 4.35
CA CYS A 156 -4.33 2.53 5.69
C CYS A 156 -4.40 1.24 6.50
N ARG A 157 -3.34 0.95 7.24
CA ARG A 157 -3.22 -0.18 8.16
C ARG A 157 -3.04 0.37 9.56
N TYR A 158 -3.77 -0.18 10.52
CA TYR A 158 -3.63 0.16 11.93
C TYR A 158 -3.69 -1.08 12.81
N LYS A 159 -2.93 -1.03 13.90
CA LYS A 159 -2.89 -2.12 14.88
C LYS A 159 -4.14 -2.03 15.77
N VAL A 160 -4.83 -3.16 15.92
CA VAL A 160 -5.97 -3.29 16.82
C VAL A 160 -5.44 -3.31 18.26
N PRO A 161 -5.96 -2.46 19.17
CA PRO A 161 -5.59 -2.51 20.58
C PRO A 161 -5.86 -3.90 21.18
N ARG A 162 -4.94 -4.39 22.01
CA ARG A 162 -5.08 -5.74 22.62
C ARG A 162 -6.37 -5.88 23.43
N SER A 163 -6.85 -4.81 24.06
CA SER A 163 -8.11 -4.77 24.80
C SER A 163 -9.32 -5.14 23.92
N GLU A 164 -9.32 -4.80 22.64
CA GLU A 164 -10.42 -5.13 21.72
C GLU A 164 -10.36 -6.58 21.20
N LEU A 165 -9.21 -7.24 21.29
CA LEU A 165 -9.03 -8.61 20.78
C LEU A 165 -9.72 -9.65 21.66
N TYR A 166 -10.08 -9.32 22.90
CA TYR A 166 -10.86 -10.19 23.77
C TYR A 166 -12.33 -10.31 23.36
N VAL A 167 -12.82 -9.40 22.50
CA VAL A 167 -14.23 -9.32 22.11
C VAL A 167 -14.47 -9.82 20.68
N LYS A 168 -13.40 -9.96 19.86
CA LYS A 168 -13.49 -10.32 18.45
C LYS A 168 -12.72 -11.61 18.15
N PRO A 169 -13.21 -12.48 17.24
CA PRO A 169 -12.43 -13.63 16.79
C PRO A 169 -11.09 -13.15 16.22
N VAL A 170 -9.99 -13.55 16.86
CA VAL A 170 -8.64 -13.23 16.38
C VAL A 170 -8.33 -14.14 15.20
N PRO A 171 -7.99 -13.60 14.01
CA PRO A 171 -7.55 -14.43 12.90
C PRO A 171 -6.34 -15.24 13.34
N GLN A 172 -6.34 -16.55 13.05
CA GLN A 172 -5.12 -17.34 13.24
C GLN A 172 -3.99 -16.72 12.42
N PRO A 173 -2.74 -16.69 12.94
CA PRO A 173 -1.61 -16.34 12.09
C PRO A 173 -1.60 -17.41 11.01
N ASP A 174 -1.73 -17.01 9.74
CA ASP A 174 -1.60 -18.01 8.70
C ASP A 174 -0.25 -18.75 8.91
N ASP A 175 -0.19 -20.05 8.67
CA ASP A 175 1.10 -20.73 8.53
C ASP A 175 1.63 -20.43 7.12
N TYR A 176 2.83 -19.87 7.02
CA TYR A 176 3.45 -19.43 5.76
C TYR A 176 4.46 -20.45 5.23
N SER A 177 4.66 -21.58 5.92
CA SER A 177 5.63 -22.61 5.52
C SER A 177 5.17 -23.47 4.33
N LYS A 178 3.90 -23.38 3.94
CA LYS A 178 3.30 -24.12 2.82
C LYS A 178 2.56 -23.17 1.90
N THR A 179 3.22 -22.69 0.84
CA THR A 179 2.50 -22.10 -0.30
C THR A 179 2.70 -23.03 -1.48
N GLU A 180 1.80 -24.00 -1.62
CA GLU A 180 1.62 -24.71 -2.88
C GLU A 180 1.15 -23.70 -3.94
N VAL A 181 1.86 -23.71 -5.07
CA VAL A 181 1.51 -22.96 -6.27
C VAL A 181 0.23 -23.59 -6.83
N VAL A 182 -0.93 -23.00 -6.56
CA VAL A 182 -2.16 -23.41 -7.23
C VAL A 182 -2.18 -22.74 -8.60
N SER A 183 -1.70 -23.47 -9.61
CA SER A 183 -1.95 -23.20 -11.02
C SER A 183 -3.39 -23.58 -11.36
N PHE A 184 -4.23 -22.61 -11.71
CA PHE A 184 -5.51 -22.89 -12.36
C PHE A 184 -5.28 -22.95 -13.87
N PHE A 185 -5.44 -24.14 -14.44
CA PHE A 185 -5.70 -24.33 -15.86
C PHE A 185 -7.15 -23.87 -16.14
N ILE A 186 -7.34 -23.07 -17.18
CA ILE A 186 -8.65 -22.89 -17.82
C ILE A 186 -8.52 -23.65 -19.14
N GLU A 187 -9.25 -24.76 -19.26
CA GLU A 187 -9.44 -25.42 -20.55
C GLU A 187 -10.35 -24.57 -21.44
N THR A 188 -10.02 -24.62 -22.73
CA THR A 188 -10.47 -23.85 -23.91
C THR A 188 -11.95 -23.49 -23.97
#